data_AF-A0A3A1WMY4-F1
#
_entry.id   AF-A0A3A1WMY4-F1
#
_cell.length_a   1.000
_cell.length_b   1.000
_cell.length_c   1.000
_cell.angle_alpha   90.00
_cell.angle_beta   90.00
_cell.angle_gamma   90.00
#
_symmetry.space_group_name_H-M   'P 1'
#
loop_
_entity.id
_entity.type
_entity.pdbx_description
1 polymer ?
#
loop_
_entity_poly.entity_id
_entity_poly.type
_entity_poly.pdbx_seq_one_letter_code
_entity_poly.pdbx_strand_id
1 'polypeptide(L)'
;MTQAAIGRREAQPLHQLSGADGWEGLEAMFAPQPGRPVKNQPADEVALLLAGLAREPRGRQLIEWLMDITFRQPFRATGKTLEETALLAATRQGIEGVGEVILHALAHGEDVLQKREQGQDA
;
A
#
# COMPACT_ATOMS: atom_id res chain seq x y z
N MET A 1 -17.19 -25.27 22.62
CA MET A 1 -16.77 -23.87 22.55
C MET A 1 -15.30 -23.86 22.23
N THR A 2 -14.94 -23.66 20.97
CA THR A 2 -13.54 -23.65 20.52
C THR A 2 -13.30 -22.31 19.86
N GLN A 3 -12.52 -21.50 20.58
CA GLN A 3 -12.09 -20.16 20.22
C GLN A 3 -11.21 -20.26 18.97
N ALA A 4 -11.71 -19.81 17.83
CA ALA A 4 -10.88 -19.66 16.63
C ALA A 4 -9.96 -18.45 16.85
N ALA A 5 -8.71 -18.73 17.21
CA ALA A 5 -7.63 -17.76 17.15
C ALA A 5 -7.45 -17.34 15.69
N ILE A 6 -7.82 -16.11 15.36
CA ILE A 6 -7.64 -15.53 14.03
C ILE A 6 -6.13 -15.34 13.82
N GLY A 7 -5.50 -16.25 13.07
CA GLY A 7 -4.08 -16.27 12.76
C GLY A 7 -3.66 -15.16 11.78
N ARG A 8 -2.36 -14.81 11.80
CA ARG A 8 -1.66 -13.91 10.86
C ARG A 8 -2.20 -14.13 9.45
N ARG A 9 -2.78 -13.08 8.84
CA ARG A 9 -3.24 -12.99 7.42
C ARG A 9 -2.86 -14.25 6.63
N GLU A 10 -3.60 -15.34 6.80
CA GLU A 10 -3.34 -16.54 6.02
C GLU A 10 -3.52 -16.11 4.57
N ALA A 11 -2.50 -16.38 3.78
CA ALA A 11 -2.27 -15.83 2.47
C ALA A 11 -3.52 -16.01 1.60
N GLN A 12 -4.36 -14.98 1.52
CA GLN A 12 -5.36 -14.88 0.48
C GLN A 12 -4.57 -14.92 -0.83
N PRO A 13 -4.77 -15.91 -1.69
CA PRO A 13 -3.93 -16.07 -2.86
C PRO A 13 -4.09 -14.81 -3.73
N LEU A 14 -2.97 -14.29 -4.24
CA LEU A 14 -2.89 -12.97 -4.88
C LEU A 14 -3.93 -12.77 -6.01
N HIS A 15 -4.33 -13.85 -6.69
CA HIS A 15 -5.34 -13.83 -7.74
C HIS A 15 -6.78 -13.65 -7.24
N GLN A 16 -7.04 -13.80 -5.94
CA GLN A 16 -8.36 -13.59 -5.32
C GLN A 16 -8.53 -12.18 -4.75
N LEU A 17 -7.44 -11.41 -4.62
CA LEU A 17 -7.50 -10.00 -4.23
C LEU A 17 -8.17 -9.12 -5.29
N SER A 18 -8.33 -9.61 -6.53
CA SER A 18 -9.07 -8.91 -7.58
C SER A 18 -10.59 -9.11 -7.53
N GLY A 19 -11.13 -9.60 -6.41
CA GLY A 19 -12.57 -9.77 -6.20
C GLY A 19 -13.09 -11.12 -6.68
N ALA A 20 -12.72 -12.19 -5.99
CA ALA A 20 -13.26 -13.54 -6.26
C ALA A 20 -14.77 -13.67 -5.97
N ASP A 21 -15.35 -12.74 -5.20
CA ASP A 21 -16.76 -12.76 -4.75
C ASP A 21 -17.64 -11.67 -5.40
N GLY A 22 -17.20 -11.07 -6.51
CA GLY A 22 -17.93 -10.01 -7.20
C GLY A 22 -18.04 -8.71 -6.39
N TRP A 23 -19.03 -7.88 -6.73
CA TRP A 23 -19.21 -6.54 -6.14
C TRP A 23 -19.52 -6.55 -4.63
N GLU A 24 -20.18 -7.59 -4.13
CA GLU A 24 -20.54 -7.73 -2.71
C GLU A 24 -19.30 -7.95 -1.83
N GLY A 25 -18.33 -8.75 -2.30
CA GLY A 25 -17.05 -8.93 -1.61
C GLY A 25 -16.21 -7.66 -1.56
N LEU A 26 -16.29 -6.81 -2.60
CA LEU A 26 -15.64 -5.50 -2.62
C LEU A 26 -16.29 -4.53 -1.62
N GLU A 27 -17.62 -4.50 -1.54
CA GLU A 27 -18.36 -3.60 -0.64
C GLU A 27 -18.02 -3.89 0.84
N ALA A 28 -17.85 -5.17 1.20
CA ALA A 28 -17.40 -5.58 2.53
C ALA A 28 -15.97 -5.11 2.86
N MET A 29 -15.08 -4.97 1.86
CA MET A 29 -13.74 -4.43 2.05
C MET A 29 -13.73 -2.92 2.30
N PHE A 30 -14.74 -2.20 1.80
CA PHE A 30 -14.90 -0.75 1.99
C PHE A 30 -15.64 -0.39 3.30
N ALA A 31 -16.14 -1.39 4.05
CA ALA A 31 -16.83 -1.15 5.30
C ALA A 31 -15.94 -0.38 6.30
N PRO A 32 -16.46 0.68 6.96
CA PRO A 32 -15.67 1.46 7.90
C PRO A 32 -15.14 0.61 9.06
N GLN A 33 -13.83 0.41 9.10
CA GLN A 33 -13.16 -0.25 10.23
C GLN A 33 -13.00 0.76 11.38
N PRO A 34 -13.12 0.33 12.66
CA PRO A 34 -12.92 1.21 13.80
C PRO A 34 -11.54 1.86 13.74
N GLY A 35 -11.52 3.20 13.75
CA GLY A 35 -10.36 4.03 13.50
C GLY A 35 -9.24 3.83 14.51
N ARG A 36 -8.36 2.89 14.25
CA ARG A 36 -6.99 2.94 14.75
C ARG A 36 -6.23 3.92 13.86
N PRO A 37 -5.36 4.79 14.41
CA PRO A 37 -4.43 5.54 13.58
C PRO A 37 -3.51 4.54 12.89
N VAL A 38 -3.89 4.15 11.68
CA VAL A 38 -3.03 3.35 10.81
C VAL A 38 -1.96 4.34 10.37
N LYS A 39 -0.83 4.37 11.09
CA LYS A 39 0.41 4.69 10.40
C LYS A 39 0.45 3.64 9.29
N ASN A 40 0.18 4.02 8.05
CA ASN A 40 0.13 3.12 6.89
C ASN A 40 1.47 2.40 6.62
N GLN A 41 2.40 2.42 7.59
CA GLN A 41 3.57 1.59 7.72
C GLN A 41 3.16 0.11 7.74
N PRO A 42 3.67 -0.72 6.83
CA PRO A 42 3.51 -2.16 6.93
C PRO A 42 4.37 -2.70 8.09
N ALA A 43 4.27 -4.00 8.37
CA ALA A 43 5.18 -4.64 9.31
C ALA A 43 6.64 -4.52 8.85
N ASP A 44 7.60 -4.49 9.78
CA ASP A 44 9.03 -4.35 9.48
C ASP A 44 9.53 -5.38 8.45
N GLU A 45 9.03 -6.61 8.50
CA GLU A 45 9.38 -7.66 7.51
C GLU A 45 9.04 -7.24 6.07
N VAL A 46 7.90 -6.58 5.87
CA VAL A 46 7.45 -6.09 4.56
C VAL A 46 8.24 -4.86 4.14
N ALA A 47 8.53 -3.95 5.07
CA ALA A 47 9.36 -2.78 4.81
C ALA A 47 10.78 -3.19 4.40
N LEU A 48 11.37 -4.18 5.09
CA LEU A 48 12.68 -4.76 4.77
C LEU A 48 12.67 -5.48 3.41
N LEU A 49 11.60 -6.20 3.08
CA LEU A 49 11.44 -6.79 1.76
C LEU A 49 11.44 -5.72 0.67
N LEU A 50 10.68 -4.63 0.86
CA LEU A 50 10.62 -3.53 -0.11
C LEU A 50 11.97 -2.84 -0.28
N ALA A 51 12.69 -2.57 0.82
CA ALA A 51 14.04 -2.01 0.77
C ALA A 51 15.03 -2.96 0.07
N GLY A 52 14.96 -4.26 0.37
CA GLY A 52 15.75 -5.28 -0.32
C GLY A 52 15.47 -5.32 -1.82
N LEU A 53 14.21 -5.25 -2.24
CA LEU A 53 13.82 -5.17 -3.65
C LEU A 53 14.35 -3.89 -4.32
N ALA A 54 14.35 -2.75 -3.63
CA ALA A 54 14.88 -1.50 -4.18
C ALA A 54 16.37 -1.54 -4.50
N ARG A 55 17.14 -2.35 -3.75
CA ARG A 55 18.58 -2.56 -3.97
C ARG A 55 18.88 -3.48 -5.16
N GLU A 56 17.92 -4.31 -5.57
CA GLU A 56 18.03 -5.20 -6.73
C GLU A 56 17.57 -4.50 -8.03
N PRO A 57 18.28 -4.62 -9.16
CA PRO A 57 17.89 -3.93 -10.41
C PRO A 57 16.46 -4.24 -10.88
N ARG A 58 16.02 -5.50 -10.75
CA ARG A 58 14.64 -5.91 -11.12
C ARG A 58 13.60 -5.42 -10.13
N GLY A 59 13.91 -5.42 -8.83
CA GLY A 59 13.00 -4.91 -7.81
C GLY A 59 12.85 -3.39 -7.90
N ARG A 60 13.92 -2.67 -8.25
CA ARG A 60 13.84 -1.26 -8.60
C ARG A 60 12.92 -1.01 -9.79
N GLN A 61 13.02 -1.78 -10.87
CA GLN A 61 12.09 -1.63 -12.02
C GLN A 61 10.63 -1.82 -11.61
N LEU A 62 10.34 -2.79 -10.73
CA LEU A 62 9.00 -2.99 -10.18
C LEU A 62 8.52 -1.76 -9.41
N ILE A 63 9.35 -1.21 -8.52
CA ILE A 63 9.01 -0.03 -7.73
C ILE A 63 8.81 1.20 -8.62
N GLU A 64 9.67 1.41 -9.61
CA GLU A 64 9.54 2.49 -10.59
C GLU A 64 8.22 2.38 -11.36
N TRP A 65 7.85 1.18 -11.82
CA TRP A 65 6.56 0.95 -12.46
C TRP A 65 5.37 1.22 -11.53
N LEU A 66 5.46 0.84 -10.25
CA LEU A 66 4.44 1.17 -9.25
C LEU A 66 4.31 2.69 -9.06
N MET A 67 5.42 3.43 -9.06
CA MET A 67 5.40 4.90 -9.01
C MET A 67 4.81 5.51 -10.28
N ASP A 68 5.06 4.90 -11.44
CA ASP A 68 4.52 5.35 -12.71
C ASP A 68 2.99 5.26 -12.73
N ILE A 69 2.39 4.21 -12.16
CA ILE A 69 0.92 4.03 -12.15
C ILE A 69 0.21 4.73 -10.98
N THR A 70 0.92 5.06 -9.89
CA THR A 70 0.32 5.67 -8.69
C THR A 70 0.59 7.17 -8.61
N PHE A 71 1.86 7.57 -8.63
CA PHE A 71 2.26 8.93 -8.29
C PHE A 71 2.57 9.80 -9.52
N ARG A 72 3.23 9.24 -10.55
CA ARG A 72 3.74 10.03 -11.68
C ARG A 72 2.77 10.19 -12.85
N GLN A 73 1.58 9.60 -12.78
CA GLN A 73 0.55 9.88 -13.78
C GLN A 73 0.18 11.37 -13.76
N PRO A 74 -0.07 11.99 -14.93
CA PRO A 74 -0.54 13.37 -15.00
C PRO A 74 -1.87 13.54 -14.25
N PHE A 75 -1.95 14.57 -13.42
CA PHE A 75 -3.20 14.95 -12.75
C PHE A 75 -4.21 15.50 -13.76
N ARG A 76 -5.31 14.78 -13.98
CA ARG A 76 -6.40 15.19 -14.88
C ARG A 76 -7.74 15.06 -14.16
N ALA A 77 -8.07 16.05 -13.34
CA ALA A 77 -9.30 16.03 -12.54
C ALA A 77 -10.37 17.03 -12.98
N THR A 78 -10.25 17.65 -14.15
CA THR A 78 -11.25 18.62 -14.61
C THR A 78 -12.51 17.92 -15.13
N GLY A 79 -13.60 18.01 -14.38
CA GLY A 79 -14.93 17.57 -14.79
C GLY A 79 -15.72 18.68 -15.49
N LYS A 80 -16.91 18.35 -16.00
CA LYS A 80 -17.85 19.32 -16.58
C LYS A 80 -18.53 20.17 -15.51
N THR A 81 -18.61 19.65 -14.27
CA THR A 81 -19.13 20.37 -13.10
C THR A 81 -18.10 20.40 -11.96
N LEU A 82 -18.38 21.21 -10.94
CA LEU A 82 -17.55 21.28 -9.73
C LEU A 82 -17.59 19.96 -8.95
N GLU A 83 -18.75 19.32 -8.87
CA GLU A 83 -18.94 18.04 -8.20
C GLU A 83 -18.16 16.93 -8.91
N GLU A 84 -18.23 16.90 -10.24
CA GLU A 84 -17.46 15.95 -11.05
C GLU A 84 -15.95 16.17 -10.88
N THR A 85 -15.51 17.44 -10.85
CA THR A 85 -14.11 17.80 -10.59
C THR A 85 -13.65 17.34 -9.20
N ALA A 86 -14.47 17.55 -8.17
CA ALA A 86 -14.18 17.13 -6.81
C ALA A 86 -14.08 15.60 -6.70
N LEU A 87 -14.96 14.86 -7.38
CA LEU A 87 -14.95 13.40 -7.41
C LEU A 87 -13.69 12.86 -8.09
N LEU A 88 -13.31 13.43 -9.24
CA LEU A 88 -12.09 13.05 -9.96
C LEU A 88 -10.83 13.37 -9.15
N ALA A 89 -10.81 14.52 -8.46
CA ALA A 89 -9.70 14.90 -7.58
C ALA A 89 -9.56 13.94 -6.39
N ALA A 90 -10.67 13.59 -5.72
CA ALA A 90 -10.67 12.64 -4.60
C ALA A 90 -10.20 11.24 -5.04
N THR A 91 -10.65 10.78 -6.21
CA THR A 91 -10.20 9.49 -6.79
C THR A 91 -8.69 9.51 -7.03
N ARG A 92 -8.16 10.61 -7.57
CA ARG A 92 -6.74 10.76 -7.83
C ARG A 92 -5.90 10.80 -6.56
N GLN A 93 -6.36 11.50 -5.52
CA GLN A 93 -5.72 11.49 -4.20
C GLN A 93 -5.64 10.07 -3.63
N GLY A 94 -6.69 9.25 -3.80
CA GLY A 94 -6.66 7.84 -3.39
C GLY A 94 -5.57 7.03 -4.08
N ILE A 95 -5.38 7.22 -5.40
CA ILE A 95 -4.33 6.55 -6.17
C ILE A 95 -2.94 7.02 -5.76
N GLU A 96 -2.75 8.33 -5.57
CA GLU A 96 -1.47 8.92 -5.12
C GLU A 96 -1.09 8.45 -3.71
N GLY A 97 -2.08 8.32 -2.82
CA GLY A 97 -1.88 7.83 -1.46
C GLY A 97 -1.28 6.41 -1.42
N VAL A 98 -1.58 5.54 -2.39
CA VAL A 98 -0.92 4.22 -2.49
C VAL A 98 0.58 4.37 -2.73
N GLY A 99 0.97 5.27 -3.64
CA GLY A 99 2.38 5.55 -3.93
C GLY A 99 3.11 6.12 -2.71
N GLU A 100 2.48 7.06 -2.00
CA GLU A 100 3.02 7.64 -0.76
C GLU A 100 3.29 6.57 0.31
N VAL A 101 2.34 5.66 0.52
CA VAL A 101 2.48 4.56 1.48
C VAL A 101 3.63 3.62 1.13
N ILE A 102 3.80 3.28 -0.15
CA ILE A 102 4.91 2.44 -0.61
C ILE A 102 6.25 3.12 -0.36
N LEU A 103 6.36 4.42 -0.68
CA LEU A 103 7.59 5.18 -0.46
C LEU A 103 7.93 5.31 1.04
N HIS A 104 6.93 5.54 1.89
CA HIS A 104 7.13 5.60 3.34
C HIS A 104 7.58 4.24 3.91
N ALA A 105 7.02 3.15 3.41
CA ALA A 105 7.44 1.80 3.79
C ALA A 105 8.88 1.50 3.35
N LEU A 106 9.26 1.92 2.15
CA LEU A 106 10.62 1.77 1.64
C LEU A 106 11.62 2.57 2.47
N ALA A 107 11.31 3.84 2.77
CA ALA A 107 12.15 4.68 3.62
C ALA A 107 12.36 4.08 5.01
N HIS A 108 11.29 3.57 5.62
CA HIS A 108 11.38 2.86 6.91
C HIS A 108 12.25 1.59 6.81
N GLY A 109 12.10 0.82 5.73
CA GLY A 109 12.94 -0.36 5.50
C GLY A 109 14.42 -0.03 5.37
N GLU A 110 14.76 1.04 4.64
CA GLU A 110 16.15 1.52 4.51
C GLU A 110 16.72 2.00 5.85
N ASP A 111 15.94 2.74 6.66
CA ASP A 111 16.34 3.16 8.00
C ASP A 111 16.66 1.96 8.91
N VAL A 112 15.84 0.90 8.85
CA VAL A 112 16.07 -0.33 9.63
C VAL A 112 17.32 -1.05 9.15
N LEU A 113 17.55 -1.17 7.84
CA LEU A 113 18.77 -1.79 7.29
C LEU A 113 20.02 -1.02 7.72
N GLN A 114 19.97 0.32 7.63
CA GLN A 114 21.10 1.17 8.00
C GLN A 114 21.47 1.03 9.48
N LYS A 115 20.48 0.98 10.39
CA LYS A 115 20.72 0.76 11.82
C LYS A 115 21.40 -0.59 12.10
N ARG A 116 20.96 -1.64 11.41
CA ARG A 116 21.55 -2.98 11.51
C ARG A 116 22.98 -3.02 10.99
N GLU A 117 23.25 -2.38 9.85
CA GLU A 117 24.60 -2.28 9.27
C GLU A 117 25.57 -1.51 10.19
N GLN A 118 25.06 -0.54 10.96
CA GLN A 118 25.84 0.25 11.91
C GLN A 118 26.06 -0.43 13.27
N GLY A 119 25.57 -1.67 13.46
CA GLY A 119 25.72 -2.42 14.72
C GLY A 119 25.01 -1.77 15.91
N GLN A 120 24.08 -0.85 15.65
CA GLN A 120 23.20 -0.26 16.66
C GLN A 120 21.97 -1.16 16.78
N ASP A 121 22.12 -2.29 17.47
CA ASP A 121 20.95 -3.04 17.92
C ASP A 121 20.21 -2.25 19.01
N ALA A 122 18.89 -2.26 18.90
CA ALA A 122 17.90 -1.42 19.59
C ALA A 122 17.94 -1.45 21.13
#